data_AF-A0AAD7UMF4-F1
#
_entry.id   AF-A0AAD7UMF4-F1
#
_cell.length_a   1.000
_cell.length_b   1.000
_cell.length_c   1.000
_cell.angle_alpha   90.00
_cell.angle_beta   90.00
_cell.angle_gamma   90.00
#
_symmetry.space_group_name_H-M   'P 1'
#
loop_
_entity.id
_entity.type
_entity.pdbx_description
1 polymer ?
#
loop_
_entity_poly.entity_id
_entity_poly.type
_entity_poly.pdbx_seq_one_letter_code
_entity_poly.pdbx_strand_id
1 'polypeptide(L)'
;MRWVAALLVLERCTSLSTPFRRLLGSGLSDMQALVAAEAARQATGIEHRLVKSTARISGLSERRFLLVEDAEQQTLDDVAAAMDACNAGTVLSLGAPSWGGNDPQSAIDAAAVAYVDRYHLATPVATHETTWEPGVARVAAHVELDGARRDDFDGRWDVSEVVVVDGLVDEPLRAALLSCLGGEPLNPRTWVRGGLSDVAGRRGSSWGLRPAHLEWLCGSRPPDALVELQTRLNKWFQSCNPNPIVSRMPEACFGGDVPPIAANAPVASDAGTFGYHVDADPFLLPPSPFTDFFGYYVNRAAAKPRWVSALVYLSPDWPLHFGAPTRFLDPPSKRTVDVAPTPGRVVLLDQDVSHCVVAPRKVAGHRPRFSLVLKLLVHPAHPLGASDGDATVRLAPPFEEADLKYRRHMRVGSAARGPSAASAAEPWELPPRLDPVGDLLQGLTVP
;
A
#
# COMPACT_ATOMS: atom_id res chain seq x y z
N MET A 1 11.77 8.47 36.68
CA MET A 1 12.91 8.89 35.84
C MET A 1 12.97 7.98 34.62
N ARG A 2 12.30 8.25 33.50
CA ARG A 2 12.61 9.31 32.54
C ARG A 2 11.36 9.61 31.72
N TRP A 3 10.61 10.61 32.17
CA TRP A 3 9.51 11.32 31.47
C TRP A 3 9.74 12.83 31.63
N VAL A 4 11.00 13.27 31.51
CA VAL A 4 11.43 14.63 31.92
C VAL A 4 11.80 15.53 30.73
N ALA A 5 11.93 15.04 29.50
CA ALA A 5 12.45 15.88 28.40
C ALA A 5 11.38 16.57 27.51
N ALA A 6 10.19 15.97 27.33
CA ALA A 6 9.13 16.57 26.50
C ALA A 6 8.10 17.38 27.31
N LEU A 7 7.88 17.02 28.59
CA LEU A 7 7.00 17.76 29.49
C LEU A 7 7.61 19.08 29.99
N LEU A 8 8.95 19.17 30.14
CA LEU A 8 9.62 20.40 30.57
C LEU A 8 9.62 21.54 29.53
N VAL A 9 9.33 21.25 28.25
CA VAL A 9 9.20 22.28 27.21
C VAL A 9 7.78 22.84 27.20
N LEU A 10 6.76 21.98 27.34
CA LEU A 10 5.35 22.41 27.39
C LEU A 10 4.98 23.10 28.71
N GLU A 11 5.57 22.69 29.85
CA GLU A 11 5.31 23.24 31.18
C GLU A 11 5.95 24.63 31.40
N ARG A 12 6.99 24.98 30.63
CA ARG A 12 7.55 26.35 30.59
C ARG A 12 6.77 27.29 29.66
N CYS A 13 6.06 26.76 28.67
CA CYS A 13 5.23 27.58 27.79
C CYS A 13 3.88 27.92 28.44
N THR A 14 3.35 27.14 29.38
CA THR A 14 2.06 27.40 30.06
C THR A 14 2.05 28.61 31.01
N SER A 15 3.20 29.23 31.32
CA SER A 15 3.26 30.44 32.16
C SER A 15 3.20 31.75 31.38
N LEU A 16 3.09 31.71 30.04
CA LEU A 16 2.98 32.90 29.19
C LEU A 16 1.52 33.08 28.78
N SER A 17 0.91 34.12 29.34
CA SER A 17 -0.47 34.53 29.12
C SER A 17 -0.63 35.23 27.78
N THR A 18 -0.60 34.49 26.67
CA THR A 18 -1.04 35.01 25.35
C THR A 18 -1.72 33.93 24.52
N PRO A 19 -2.76 34.31 23.74
CA PRO A 19 -3.51 33.39 22.90
C PRO A 19 -2.75 33.14 21.59
N PHE A 20 -2.98 31.98 20.96
CA PHE A 20 -2.46 31.54 19.66
C PHE A 20 -1.16 30.73 19.70
N ARG A 21 -1.32 29.40 19.66
CA ARG A 21 -0.25 28.40 19.46
C ARG A 21 -0.67 27.50 18.31
N ARG A 22 0.20 27.27 17.31
CA ARG A 22 -0.01 26.26 16.26
C ARG A 22 1.22 25.37 16.06
N LEU A 23 0.99 24.07 15.93
CA LEU A 23 2.01 23.04 15.68
C LEU A 23 2.04 22.70 14.18
N LEU A 24 3.13 22.97 13.49
CA LEU A 24 3.31 22.71 12.07
C LEU A 24 4.10 21.41 11.82
N GLY A 25 3.48 20.48 11.09
CA GLY A 25 4.15 19.44 10.30
C GLY A 25 4.52 18.16 11.05
N SER A 26 4.06 17.02 10.57
CA SER A 26 4.68 15.71 10.79
C SER A 26 5.35 15.26 9.49
N GLY A 27 6.50 14.58 9.57
CA GLY A 27 7.13 13.94 8.40
C GLY A 27 8.17 14.75 7.65
N LEU A 28 8.63 15.89 8.19
CA LEU A 28 9.70 16.69 7.57
C LEU A 28 11.08 16.02 7.74
N SER A 29 11.87 15.98 6.66
CA SER A 29 13.32 15.71 6.75
C SER A 29 14.07 16.84 7.49
N ASP A 30 15.34 16.62 7.88
CA ASP A 30 16.14 17.65 8.61
C ASP A 30 16.26 18.91 7.75
N MET A 31 16.47 18.71 6.45
CA MET A 31 16.63 19.79 5.49
C MET A 31 15.30 20.52 5.27
N GLN A 32 14.18 19.80 5.09
CA GLN A 32 12.86 20.43 4.95
C GLN A 32 12.44 21.20 6.20
N ALA A 33 12.72 20.67 7.39
CA ALA A 33 12.41 21.35 8.64
C ALA A 33 13.26 22.61 8.84
N LEU A 34 14.54 22.57 8.44
CA LEU A 34 15.42 23.75 8.45
C LEU A 34 15.02 24.79 7.41
N VAL A 35 14.67 24.37 6.19
CA VAL A 35 14.19 25.28 5.12
C VAL A 35 12.86 25.90 5.51
N ALA A 36 11.92 25.14 6.08
CA ALA A 36 10.65 25.67 6.57
C ALA A 36 10.86 26.66 7.72
N ALA A 37 11.75 26.35 8.68
CA ALA A 37 12.09 27.26 9.76
C ALA A 37 12.76 28.55 9.26
N GLU A 38 13.65 28.46 8.27
CA GLU A 38 14.35 29.62 7.69
C GLU A 38 13.44 30.46 6.81
N ALA A 39 12.58 29.84 5.99
CA ALA A 39 11.56 30.54 5.20
C ALA A 39 10.57 31.26 6.11
N ALA A 40 10.13 30.60 7.20
CA ALA A 40 9.33 31.23 8.23
C ALA A 40 10.07 32.42 8.87
N ARG A 41 11.35 32.28 9.20
CA ARG A 41 12.15 33.38 9.76
C ARG A 41 12.24 34.56 8.79
N GLN A 42 12.45 34.30 7.50
CA GLN A 42 12.56 35.35 6.47
C GLN A 42 11.24 36.07 6.21
N ALA A 43 10.12 35.34 6.16
CA ALA A 43 8.80 35.93 5.93
C ALA A 43 8.32 36.80 7.11
N THR A 44 8.77 36.48 8.32
CA THR A 44 8.14 36.98 9.55
C THR A 44 9.07 37.84 10.41
N GLY A 45 10.38 37.72 10.23
CA GLY A 45 11.39 38.34 11.09
C GLY A 45 11.49 37.73 12.49
N ILE A 46 10.69 36.71 12.80
CA ILE A 46 10.64 36.04 14.11
C ILE A 46 11.61 34.85 14.10
N GLU A 47 12.37 34.68 15.18
CA GLU A 47 13.25 33.52 15.34
C GLU A 47 12.41 32.28 15.69
N HIS A 48 12.24 31.37 14.72
CA HIS A 48 11.47 30.15 14.92
C HIS A 48 12.34 29.06 15.54
N ARG A 49 11.85 28.43 16.61
CA ARG A 49 12.58 27.35 17.26
C ARG A 49 12.19 26.01 16.63
N LEU A 50 13.13 25.39 15.91
CA LEU A 50 12.97 24.00 15.51
C LEU A 50 13.00 23.10 16.74
N VAL A 51 11.85 22.54 17.12
CA VAL A 51 11.78 21.56 18.19
C VAL A 51 11.94 20.18 17.57
N LYS A 52 13.17 19.66 17.62
CA LYS A 52 13.41 18.23 17.36
C LYS A 52 12.78 17.42 18.48
N SER A 53 11.52 17.02 18.30
CA SER A 53 10.93 15.97 19.12
C SER A 53 11.43 14.63 18.62
N THR A 54 12.41 14.05 19.30
CA THR A 54 12.75 12.63 19.18
C THR A 54 11.79 11.81 20.03
N ALA A 55 10.49 12.03 19.89
CA ALA A 55 9.52 11.07 20.38
C ALA A 55 9.62 9.86 19.46
N ARG A 56 10.32 8.81 19.91
CA ARG A 56 9.98 7.45 19.49
C ARG A 56 8.55 7.21 19.95
N ILE A 57 7.57 7.62 19.14
CA ILE A 57 6.27 6.97 19.16
C ILE A 57 6.61 5.54 18.77
N SER A 58 6.48 4.61 19.72
CA SER A 58 6.82 3.20 19.56
C SER A 58 6.28 2.68 18.22
N GLY A 59 7.18 2.49 17.24
CA GLY A 59 6.85 1.95 15.91
C GLY A 59 6.79 2.95 14.73
N LEU A 60 6.90 4.26 14.95
CA LEU A 60 7.00 5.25 13.87
C LEU A 60 8.40 5.89 13.86
N SER A 61 8.99 6.08 12.68
CA SER A 61 10.24 6.82 12.50
C SER A 61 10.12 8.24 13.06
N GLU A 62 11.27 8.87 13.36
CA GLU A 62 11.34 10.23 13.92
C GLU A 62 10.40 11.20 13.18
N ARG A 63 9.33 11.64 13.85
CA ARG A 63 8.47 12.71 13.34
C ARG A 63 9.01 14.05 13.82
N ARG A 64 9.29 14.96 12.90
CA ARG A 64 9.80 16.31 13.19
C ARG A 64 8.69 17.31 13.00
N PHE A 65 8.56 18.18 13.98
CA PHE A 65 7.56 19.24 14.04
C PHE A 65 8.25 20.59 14.13
N LEU A 66 7.70 21.57 13.41
CA LEU A 66 7.98 22.98 13.59
C LEU A 66 6.88 23.54 14.51
N LEU A 67 7.24 24.03 15.70
CA LEU A 67 6.29 24.74 16.55
C LEU A 67 6.44 26.23 16.26
N VAL A 68 5.36 26.89 15.86
CA VAL A 68 5.34 28.35 15.70
C VAL A 68 4.50 28.94 16.83
N GLU A 69 5.18 29.65 17.73
CA GLU A 69 4.58 30.33 18.87
C GLU A 69 4.33 31.81 18.53
N ASP A 70 3.21 32.37 19.00
CA ASP A 70 2.91 33.81 18.96
C ASP A 70 3.00 34.49 17.56
N ALA A 71 2.65 33.76 16.50
CA ALA A 71 2.59 34.28 15.14
C ALA A 71 1.22 34.88 14.80
N GLU A 72 1.20 36.02 14.10
CA GLU A 72 -0.03 36.57 13.51
C GLU A 72 -0.61 35.62 12.44
N GLN A 73 -1.91 35.70 12.14
CA GLN A 73 -2.52 34.80 11.15
C GLN A 73 -1.86 34.92 9.76
N GLN A 74 -1.51 36.14 9.35
CA GLN A 74 -0.81 36.41 8.09
C GLN A 74 0.56 35.70 8.06
N THR A 75 1.32 35.80 9.15
CA THR A 75 2.59 35.11 9.37
C THR A 75 2.45 33.59 9.20
N LEU A 76 1.38 33.00 9.74
CA LEU A 76 1.10 31.57 9.59
C LEU A 76 0.71 31.18 8.16
N ASP A 77 -0.06 32.03 7.48
CA ASP A 77 -0.46 31.82 6.09
C ASP A 77 0.76 31.92 5.15
N ASP A 78 1.68 32.84 5.43
CA ASP A 78 2.94 33.00 4.70
C ASP A 78 3.87 31.79 4.90
N VAL A 79 3.94 31.25 6.13
CA VAL A 79 4.69 30.01 6.43
C VAL A 79 4.09 28.81 5.70
N ALA A 80 2.76 28.68 5.69
CA ALA A 80 2.08 27.63 4.97
C ALA A 80 2.34 27.73 3.47
N ALA A 81 2.21 28.92 2.89
CA ALA A 81 2.53 29.17 1.48
C ALA A 81 3.99 28.85 1.13
N ALA A 82 4.93 29.17 2.02
CA ALA A 82 6.34 28.82 1.84
C ALA A 82 6.61 27.31 1.93
N MET A 83 5.93 26.60 2.83
CA MET A 83 6.02 25.14 2.95
C MET A 83 5.41 24.44 1.72
N ASP A 84 4.27 24.93 1.22
CA ASP A 84 3.64 24.46 -0.01
C ASP A 84 4.56 24.67 -1.22
N ALA A 85 5.18 25.86 -1.33
CA ALA A 85 6.16 26.16 -2.39
C ALA A 85 7.42 25.26 -2.32
N CYS A 86 7.76 24.77 -1.13
CA CYS A 86 8.88 23.87 -0.91
C CYS A 86 8.49 22.38 -0.97
N ASN A 87 7.23 22.06 -1.30
CA ASN A 87 6.69 20.70 -1.31
C ASN A 87 6.94 19.94 0.01
N ALA A 88 6.92 20.67 1.13
CA ALA A 88 7.35 20.21 2.44
C ALA A 88 6.15 19.81 3.32
N GLY A 89 5.41 18.77 2.93
CA GLY A 89 4.40 18.10 3.76
C GLY A 89 3.20 18.94 4.22
N THR A 90 2.17 18.26 4.71
CA THR A 90 0.92 18.90 5.15
C THR A 90 1.11 19.78 6.39
N VAL A 91 0.65 21.04 6.31
CA VAL A 91 0.47 21.95 7.46
C VAL A 91 -0.79 21.56 8.25
N LEU A 92 -0.61 21.04 9.46
CA LEU A 92 -1.70 20.91 10.44
C LEU A 92 -1.90 22.22 11.17
N SER A 93 -2.80 23.07 10.68
CA SER A 93 -3.24 24.24 11.44
C SER A 93 -4.17 23.79 12.56
N LEU A 94 -3.63 23.62 13.78
CA LEU A 94 -4.45 23.49 14.98
C LEU A 94 -5.10 24.86 15.22
N GLY A 95 -6.32 25.05 14.72
CA GLY A 95 -7.14 26.19 15.10
C GLY A 95 -7.21 26.27 16.63
N ALA A 96 -7.30 27.47 17.17
CA ALA A 96 -7.57 27.67 18.58
C ALA A 96 -9.09 27.77 18.79
N PRO A 97 -9.83 26.68 19.05
CA PRO A 97 -10.75 26.74 20.16
C PRO A 97 -9.91 26.70 21.43
N SER A 98 -10.32 27.47 22.44
CA SER A 98 -9.90 27.24 23.81
C SER A 98 -9.76 25.74 24.06
N TRP A 99 -8.54 25.27 24.30
CA TRP A 99 -8.27 23.89 24.71
C TRP A 99 -9.14 23.63 25.93
N GLY A 100 -10.31 23.03 25.73
CA GLY A 100 -11.38 22.92 26.73
C GLY A 100 -11.05 21.90 27.81
N GLY A 101 -9.84 21.94 28.36
CA GLY A 101 -9.30 20.92 29.25
C GLY A 101 -8.68 19.71 28.55
N ASN A 102 -8.65 19.66 27.22
CA ASN A 102 -8.04 18.54 26.49
C ASN A 102 -6.53 18.75 26.33
N ASP A 103 -5.73 17.71 26.60
CA ASP A 103 -4.29 17.73 26.45
C ASP A 103 -3.83 17.83 24.97
N PRO A 104 -2.58 18.30 24.70
CA PRO A 104 -2.00 18.36 23.36
C PRO A 104 -2.05 17.07 22.55
N GLN A 105 -2.00 15.91 23.22
CA GLN A 105 -2.02 14.60 22.57
C GLN A 105 -3.40 14.34 21.95
N SER A 106 -4.47 14.67 22.67
CA SER A 106 -5.85 14.52 22.20
C SER A 106 -6.13 15.32 20.93
N ALA A 107 -5.52 16.50 20.77
CA ALA A 107 -5.66 17.29 19.54
C ALA A 107 -4.87 16.71 18.37
N ILE A 108 -3.67 16.17 18.62
CA ILE A 108 -2.87 15.45 17.61
C ILE A 108 -3.62 14.20 17.15
N ASP A 109 -4.19 13.44 18.08
CA ASP A 109 -4.95 12.24 17.78
C ASP A 109 -6.21 12.58 16.96
N ALA A 110 -6.94 13.63 17.35
CA ALA A 110 -8.09 14.11 16.59
C ALA A 110 -7.72 14.58 15.18
N ALA A 111 -6.59 15.28 15.02
CA ALA A 111 -6.09 15.70 13.71
C ALA A 111 -5.67 14.50 12.84
N ALA A 112 -5.04 13.49 13.45
CA ALA A 112 -4.66 12.27 12.75
C ALA A 112 -5.89 11.47 12.28
N VAL A 113 -6.92 11.35 13.13
CA VAL A 113 -8.22 10.76 12.75
C VAL A 113 -8.85 11.54 11.61
N ALA A 114 -8.94 12.87 11.73
CA ALA A 114 -9.52 13.72 10.68
C ALA A 114 -8.77 13.59 9.33
N TYR A 115 -7.44 13.41 9.36
CA TYR A 115 -6.63 13.19 8.16
C TYR A 115 -6.93 11.82 7.54
N VAL A 116 -6.97 10.77 8.35
CA VAL A 116 -7.33 9.42 7.92
C VAL A 116 -8.72 9.39 7.28
N ASP A 117 -9.69 10.06 7.90
CA ASP A 117 -11.06 10.14 7.39
C ASP A 117 -11.16 10.93 6.10
N ARG A 118 -10.50 12.09 6.02
CA ARG A 118 -10.49 12.98 4.85
C ARG A 118 -9.96 12.29 3.60
N TYR A 119 -8.91 11.48 3.74
CA TYR A 119 -8.24 10.81 2.63
C TYR A 119 -8.58 9.31 2.54
N HIS A 120 -9.53 8.86 3.35
CA HIS A 120 -10.01 7.48 3.38
C HIS A 120 -8.88 6.44 3.57
N LEU A 121 -7.85 6.80 4.34
CA LEU A 121 -6.60 6.01 4.44
C LEU A 121 -6.81 4.64 5.08
N ALA A 122 -7.86 4.49 5.90
CA ALA A 122 -8.19 3.26 6.61
C ALA A 122 -9.70 2.97 6.57
N THR A 123 -10.42 3.42 5.53
CA THR A 123 -11.86 3.14 5.39
C THR A 123 -12.08 1.62 5.27
N PRO A 124 -12.77 0.98 6.24
CA PRO A 124 -12.98 -0.46 6.19
C PRO A 124 -13.70 -0.88 4.92
N VAL A 125 -13.37 -2.05 4.38
CA VAL A 125 -14.13 -2.66 3.29
C VAL A 125 -15.59 -2.85 3.72
N ALA A 126 -16.52 -2.69 2.79
CA ALA A 126 -17.91 -3.00 3.06
C ALA A 126 -18.06 -4.49 3.40
N THR A 127 -18.80 -4.79 4.47
CA THR A 127 -19.07 -6.15 4.94
C THR A 127 -20.56 -6.33 5.27
N HIS A 128 -21.01 -7.58 5.33
CA HIS A 128 -22.33 -7.96 5.83
C HIS A 128 -22.24 -9.25 6.66
N GLU A 129 -23.36 -9.70 7.22
CA GLU A 129 -23.42 -11.01 7.88
C GLU A 129 -23.24 -12.13 6.85
N THR A 130 -22.31 -13.04 7.11
CA THR A 130 -22.07 -14.23 6.27
C THR A 130 -22.00 -15.48 7.12
N THR A 131 -22.48 -16.59 6.56
CA THR A 131 -22.37 -17.93 7.11
C THR A 131 -21.02 -18.59 6.84
N TRP A 132 -20.19 -17.97 5.98
CA TRP A 132 -18.84 -18.45 5.73
C TRP A 132 -17.94 -18.22 6.95
N GLU A 133 -17.10 -19.22 7.24
CA GLU A 133 -16.14 -19.19 8.34
C GLU A 133 -14.72 -19.52 7.86
N PRO A 134 -13.67 -18.88 8.42
CA PRO A 134 -12.28 -19.09 8.01
C PRO A 134 -11.83 -20.55 8.00
N GLY A 135 -12.34 -21.38 8.91
CA GLY A 135 -12.00 -22.80 9.02
C GLY A 135 -12.41 -23.66 7.82
N VAL A 136 -13.26 -23.15 6.92
CA VAL A 136 -13.62 -23.83 5.66
C VAL A 136 -12.51 -23.67 4.61
N ALA A 137 -11.72 -22.60 4.69
CA ALA A 137 -10.62 -22.35 3.77
C ALA A 137 -9.35 -23.11 4.18
N ARG A 138 -8.56 -23.48 3.18
CA ARG A 138 -7.30 -24.21 3.33
C ARG A 138 -6.17 -23.47 2.62
N VAL A 139 -5.05 -23.28 3.31
CA VAL A 139 -3.81 -22.85 2.67
C VAL A 139 -3.25 -24.00 1.84
N ALA A 140 -3.35 -23.89 0.52
CA ALA A 140 -2.85 -24.87 -0.43
C ALA A 140 -1.34 -24.72 -0.68
N ALA A 141 -0.81 -23.51 -0.57
CA ALA A 141 0.61 -23.21 -0.63
C ALA A 141 0.93 -21.92 0.12
N HIS A 142 2.13 -21.84 0.70
CA HIS A 142 2.71 -20.63 1.25
C HIS A 142 4.15 -20.55 0.80
N VAL A 143 4.48 -19.48 0.08
CA VAL A 143 5.79 -19.27 -0.55
C VAL A 143 6.34 -17.94 -0.06
N GLU A 144 7.60 -17.98 0.37
CA GLU A 144 8.41 -16.81 0.70
C GLU A 144 9.39 -16.59 -0.47
N LEU A 145 9.44 -15.37 -1.00
CA LEU A 145 10.33 -14.95 -2.09
C LEU A 145 11.10 -13.71 -1.65
N ASP A 146 12.31 -13.49 -2.17
CA ASP A 146 12.99 -12.23 -1.92
C ASP A 146 12.21 -11.11 -2.65
N GLY A 147 11.84 -10.07 -1.90
CA GLY A 147 11.03 -8.94 -2.33
C GLY A 147 11.87 -7.85 -2.99
N ALA A 148 11.64 -6.59 -2.63
CA ALA A 148 12.47 -5.48 -3.10
C ALA A 148 13.85 -5.45 -2.41
N ARG A 149 14.92 -5.17 -3.16
CA ARG A 149 16.27 -4.93 -2.63
C ARG A 149 16.35 -3.52 -2.06
N ARG A 150 16.99 -3.40 -0.90
CA ARG A 150 17.23 -2.11 -0.25
C ARG A 150 18.69 -1.74 -0.26
N ASP A 151 19.02 -0.64 -0.93
CA ASP A 151 20.37 -0.07 -0.88
C ASP A 151 20.59 0.77 0.39
N ASP A 152 19.51 1.19 1.07
CA ASP A 152 19.50 2.02 2.29
C ASP A 152 19.48 1.21 3.59
N PHE A 153 19.03 -0.06 3.55
CA PHE A 153 18.98 -0.98 4.69
C PHE A 153 19.95 -2.13 4.45
N ASP A 154 21.23 -1.87 4.75
CA ASP A 154 22.34 -2.83 4.81
C ASP A 154 22.48 -3.84 3.65
N GLY A 155 21.85 -3.57 2.50
CA GLY A 155 21.81 -4.46 1.35
C GLY A 155 20.89 -5.67 1.50
N ARG A 156 20.03 -5.73 2.53
CA ARG A 156 19.13 -6.88 2.74
C ARG A 156 17.92 -6.84 1.81
N TRP A 157 17.52 -8.04 1.39
CA TRP A 157 16.25 -8.27 0.75
C TRP A 157 15.18 -8.40 1.83
N ASP A 158 14.06 -7.72 1.61
CA ASP A 158 12.84 -8.05 2.34
C ASP A 158 12.26 -9.37 1.79
N VAL A 159 11.39 -10.05 2.53
CA VAL A 159 10.82 -11.35 2.13
C VAL A 159 9.33 -11.18 1.85
N SER A 160 8.94 -11.18 0.58
CA SER A 160 7.54 -11.14 0.16
C SER A 160 6.87 -12.51 0.31
N GLU A 161 5.59 -12.52 0.69
CA GLU A 161 4.80 -13.73 0.84
C GLU A 161 3.77 -13.87 -0.29
N VAL A 162 3.55 -15.12 -0.70
CA VAL A 162 2.47 -15.55 -1.58
C VAL A 162 1.76 -16.73 -0.92
N VAL A 163 0.50 -16.52 -0.55
CA VAL A 163 -0.37 -17.51 0.10
C VAL A 163 -1.50 -17.89 -0.86
N VAL A 164 -1.58 -19.18 -1.19
CA VAL A 164 -2.65 -19.73 -2.02
C VAL A 164 -3.71 -20.34 -1.10
N VAL A 165 -4.95 -19.85 -1.20
CA VAL A 165 -6.07 -20.25 -0.36
C VAL A 165 -7.18 -20.84 -1.22
N ASP A 166 -7.53 -22.10 -0.96
CA ASP A 166 -8.70 -22.76 -1.54
C ASP A 166 -9.87 -22.70 -0.54
N GLY A 167 -11.11 -22.58 -1.03
CA GLY A 167 -12.32 -22.58 -0.17
C GLY A 167 -12.72 -21.23 0.43
N LEU A 168 -11.93 -20.17 0.20
CA LEU A 168 -12.35 -18.80 0.54
C LEU A 168 -13.50 -18.35 -0.38
N VAL A 169 -13.39 -18.63 -1.68
CA VAL A 169 -14.44 -18.40 -2.66
C VAL A 169 -15.00 -19.75 -3.11
N ASP A 170 -16.24 -20.01 -2.73
CA ASP A 170 -16.99 -21.19 -3.18
C ASP A 170 -17.59 -20.97 -4.58
N GLU A 171 -18.21 -22.01 -5.11
CA GLU A 171 -18.83 -21.99 -6.43
C GLU A 171 -19.91 -20.90 -6.58
N PRO A 172 -20.90 -20.76 -5.67
CA PRO A 172 -21.89 -19.68 -5.75
C PRO A 172 -21.27 -18.29 -5.80
N LEU A 173 -20.32 -17.99 -4.90
CA LEU A 173 -19.65 -16.69 -4.86
C LEU A 173 -18.82 -16.45 -6.12
N ARG A 174 -18.08 -17.46 -6.60
CA ARG A 174 -17.29 -17.37 -7.84
C ARG A 174 -18.17 -17.04 -9.03
N ALA A 175 -19.29 -17.76 -9.19
CA ALA A 175 -20.23 -17.54 -10.29
C ALA A 175 -20.86 -16.14 -10.23
N ALA A 176 -21.25 -15.68 -9.04
CA ALA A 176 -21.79 -14.34 -8.84
C ALA A 176 -20.76 -13.25 -9.15
N LEU A 177 -19.51 -13.40 -8.69
CA LEU A 177 -18.41 -12.51 -9.03
C LEU A 177 -18.18 -12.45 -10.54
N LEU A 178 -18.09 -13.61 -11.22
CA LEU A 178 -17.91 -13.68 -12.67
C LEU A 178 -19.06 -12.98 -13.41
N SER A 179 -20.31 -13.19 -12.95
CA SER A 179 -21.49 -12.52 -13.49
C SER A 179 -21.41 -10.99 -13.35
N CYS A 180 -20.96 -10.48 -12.19
CA CYS A 180 -20.75 -9.05 -11.99
C CYS A 180 -19.74 -8.46 -12.98
N LEU A 181 -18.73 -9.23 -13.42
CA LEU A 181 -17.77 -8.76 -14.41
C LEU A 181 -18.31 -8.80 -15.86
N GLY A 182 -19.49 -9.37 -16.09
CA GLY A 182 -19.97 -9.70 -17.44
C GLY A 182 -19.10 -10.79 -18.08
N GLY A 183 -18.77 -11.82 -17.31
CA GLY A 183 -18.00 -12.99 -17.75
C GLY A 183 -18.81 -14.00 -18.55
N GLU A 184 -18.08 -14.88 -19.24
CA GLU A 184 -18.51 -15.98 -20.15
C GLU A 184 -19.88 -15.84 -20.88
N PRO A 185 -19.88 -15.49 -22.19
CA PRO A 185 -18.74 -15.00 -22.97
C PRO A 185 -18.27 -13.62 -22.48
N LEU A 186 -17.09 -13.17 -22.92
CA LEU A 186 -16.64 -11.79 -22.68
C LEU A 186 -17.70 -10.80 -23.16
N ASN A 187 -18.29 -10.03 -22.23
CA ASN A 187 -19.25 -9.01 -22.58
C ASN A 187 -18.52 -7.72 -23.03
N PRO A 188 -18.65 -7.29 -24.30
CA PRO A 188 -17.96 -6.10 -24.81
C PRO A 188 -18.45 -4.78 -24.17
N ARG A 189 -19.60 -4.81 -23.46
CA ARG A 189 -20.09 -3.68 -22.66
C ARG A 189 -19.30 -3.48 -21.36
N THR A 190 -18.65 -4.53 -20.85
CA THR A 190 -17.87 -4.46 -19.60
C THR A 190 -16.37 -4.61 -19.85
N TRP A 191 -15.98 -5.38 -20.86
CA TRP A 191 -14.58 -5.65 -21.21
C TRP A 191 -14.10 -4.87 -22.43
N VAL A 192 -12.83 -4.46 -22.41
CA VAL A 192 -12.16 -3.80 -23.53
C VAL A 192 -10.68 -4.22 -23.61
N ARG A 193 -10.17 -4.40 -24.83
CA ARG A 193 -8.73 -4.57 -25.09
C ARG A 193 -7.99 -3.28 -24.73
N GLY A 194 -6.84 -3.38 -24.08
CA GLY A 194 -6.14 -2.17 -23.62
C GLY A 194 -6.65 -1.64 -22.29
N GLY A 195 -7.68 -2.26 -21.70
CA GLY A 195 -8.39 -1.78 -20.52
C GLY A 195 -7.79 -2.21 -19.19
N LEU A 196 -6.74 -3.04 -19.21
CA LEU A 196 -6.05 -3.45 -17.98
C LEU A 196 -5.25 -2.25 -17.44
N SER A 197 -5.69 -1.72 -16.30
CA SER A 197 -5.02 -0.66 -15.55
C SER A 197 -4.65 -1.22 -14.17
N ASP A 198 -3.53 -1.94 -14.11
CA ASP A 198 -3.00 -2.56 -12.89
C ASP A 198 -1.72 -1.87 -12.39
N VAL A 199 -1.04 -1.08 -13.22
CA VAL A 199 0.19 -0.35 -12.85
C VAL A 199 0.09 1.11 -13.32
N ALA A 200 0.50 2.05 -12.47
CA ALA A 200 0.55 3.47 -12.81
C ALA A 200 1.34 3.72 -14.12
N GLY A 201 0.77 4.51 -15.03
CA GLY A 201 1.43 4.90 -16.28
C GLY A 201 1.55 3.80 -17.34
N ARG A 202 0.98 2.60 -17.13
CA ARG A 202 0.99 1.51 -18.13
C ARG A 202 -0.42 1.04 -18.45
N ARG A 203 -0.78 1.01 -19.74
CA ARG A 203 -1.96 0.31 -20.22
C ARG A 203 -1.56 -1.08 -20.72
N GLY A 204 -2.13 -2.12 -20.14
CA GLY A 204 -1.89 -3.49 -20.59
C GLY A 204 -2.56 -3.76 -21.93
N SER A 205 -1.96 -4.57 -22.80
CA SER A 205 -2.54 -4.94 -24.11
C SER A 205 -3.61 -6.05 -24.04
N SER A 206 -3.85 -6.60 -22.85
CA SER A 206 -4.88 -7.63 -22.63
C SER A 206 -6.27 -7.04 -22.38
N TRP A 207 -7.24 -7.90 -22.08
CA TRP A 207 -8.59 -7.52 -21.72
C TRP A 207 -8.64 -7.04 -20.27
N GLY A 208 -9.16 -5.83 -20.08
CA GLY A 208 -9.54 -5.31 -18.78
C GLY A 208 -10.95 -4.75 -18.79
N LEU A 209 -11.42 -4.34 -17.62
CA LEU A 209 -12.72 -3.71 -17.49
C LEU A 209 -12.70 -2.28 -18.00
N ARG A 210 -13.85 -1.83 -18.50
CA ARG A 210 -14.05 -0.42 -18.85
C ARG A 210 -14.08 0.46 -17.59
N PRO A 211 -13.64 1.73 -17.67
CA PRO A 211 -13.65 2.66 -16.53
C PRO A 211 -15.02 2.75 -15.82
N ALA A 212 -16.11 2.94 -16.56
CA ALA A 212 -17.45 2.99 -15.99
C ALA A 212 -17.86 1.72 -15.21
N HIS A 213 -17.33 0.56 -15.61
CA HIS A 213 -17.59 -0.70 -14.89
C HIS A 213 -16.73 -0.82 -13.62
N LEU A 214 -15.49 -0.32 -13.68
CA LEU A 214 -14.63 -0.20 -12.50
C LEU A 214 -15.20 0.79 -11.48
N GLU A 215 -15.70 1.93 -11.93
CA GLU A 215 -16.39 2.93 -11.09
C GLU A 215 -17.60 2.30 -10.38
N TRP A 216 -18.40 1.49 -11.08
CA TRP A 216 -19.50 0.76 -10.47
C TRP A 216 -19.06 -0.25 -9.41
N LEU A 217 -18.00 -1.04 -9.68
CA LEU A 217 -17.43 -1.97 -8.69
C LEU A 217 -16.81 -1.25 -7.49
N CYS A 218 -16.21 -0.08 -7.72
CA CYS A 218 -15.48 0.69 -6.72
C CYS A 218 -16.35 1.66 -5.93
N GLY A 219 -17.55 1.99 -6.43
CA GLY A 219 -18.43 3.01 -5.88
C GLY A 219 -18.96 2.70 -4.47
N SER A 220 -19.77 3.63 -3.94
CA SER A 220 -20.31 3.58 -2.58
C SER A 220 -21.27 2.42 -2.30
N ARG A 221 -21.78 1.77 -3.35
CA ARG A 221 -22.65 0.59 -3.28
C ARG A 221 -22.11 -0.50 -4.20
N PRO A 222 -21.02 -1.18 -3.80
CA PRO A 222 -20.48 -2.28 -4.59
C PRO A 222 -21.48 -3.44 -4.66
N PRO A 223 -21.41 -4.31 -5.67
CA PRO A 223 -22.32 -5.44 -5.81
C PRO A 223 -22.22 -6.42 -4.63
N ASP A 224 -23.32 -7.07 -4.27
CA ASP A 224 -23.38 -7.99 -3.12
C ASP A 224 -22.30 -9.07 -3.17
N ALA A 225 -22.01 -9.64 -4.35
CA ALA A 225 -20.94 -10.63 -4.51
C ALA A 225 -19.56 -10.08 -4.14
N LEU A 226 -19.29 -8.81 -4.43
CA LEU A 226 -18.05 -8.15 -4.05
C LEU A 226 -18.01 -7.85 -2.55
N VAL A 227 -19.15 -7.47 -1.95
CA VAL A 227 -19.25 -7.29 -0.49
C VAL A 227 -19.06 -8.61 0.24
N GLU A 228 -19.58 -9.72 -0.28
CA GLU A 228 -19.36 -11.05 0.30
C GLU A 228 -17.88 -11.44 0.21
N LEU A 229 -17.21 -11.22 -0.93
CA LEU A 229 -15.76 -11.45 -1.05
C LEU A 229 -14.97 -10.63 -0.02
N GLN A 230 -15.30 -9.35 0.14
CA GLN A 230 -14.68 -8.48 1.16
C GLN A 230 -14.94 -8.96 2.58
N THR A 231 -16.16 -9.43 2.86
CA THR A 231 -16.55 -9.98 4.16
C THR A 231 -15.70 -11.20 4.50
N ARG A 232 -15.54 -12.14 3.56
CA ARG A 232 -14.70 -13.34 3.75
C ARG A 232 -13.22 -13.01 3.89
N LEU A 233 -12.70 -12.08 3.08
CA LEU A 233 -11.32 -11.61 3.22
C LEU A 233 -11.10 -10.93 4.58
N ASN A 234 -12.03 -10.10 5.03
CA ASN A 234 -11.96 -9.46 6.34
C ASN A 234 -11.95 -10.50 7.48
N LYS A 235 -12.87 -11.48 7.47
CA LYS A 235 -12.88 -12.60 8.43
C LYS A 235 -11.58 -13.41 8.37
N TRP A 236 -11.04 -13.67 7.17
CA TRP A 236 -9.76 -14.35 6.99
C TRP A 236 -8.62 -13.58 7.66
N PHE A 237 -8.47 -12.29 7.38
CA PHE A 237 -7.41 -11.48 7.99
C PHE A 237 -7.59 -11.35 9.51
N GLN A 238 -8.81 -11.28 10.02
CA GLN A 238 -9.12 -11.31 11.46
C GLN A 238 -8.71 -12.64 12.11
N SER A 239 -8.78 -13.77 11.39
CA SER A 239 -8.27 -15.05 11.90
C SER A 239 -6.74 -15.12 11.94
N CYS A 240 -6.06 -14.29 11.13
CA CYS A 240 -4.60 -14.26 11.03
C CYS A 240 -3.97 -13.19 11.94
N ASN A 241 -4.74 -12.16 12.31
CA ASN A 241 -4.25 -10.94 12.94
C ASN A 241 -5.20 -10.49 14.06
N PRO A 242 -4.69 -9.91 15.15
CA PRO A 242 -5.54 -9.32 16.18
C PRO A 242 -6.19 -8.03 15.64
N ASN A 243 -7.51 -8.02 15.53
CA ASN A 243 -8.34 -6.84 15.21
C ASN A 243 -7.83 -5.98 14.02
N PRO A 244 -7.49 -6.56 12.85
CA PRO A 244 -7.03 -5.76 11.72
C PRO A 244 -8.16 -4.88 11.18
N ILE A 245 -7.79 -3.75 10.59
CA ILE A 245 -8.68 -3.00 9.70
C ILE A 245 -8.27 -3.36 8.28
N VAL A 246 -9.18 -3.91 7.49
CA VAL A 246 -8.95 -4.18 6.07
C VAL A 246 -9.61 -3.08 5.27
N SER A 247 -8.82 -2.32 4.51
CA SER A 247 -9.32 -1.29 3.60
C SER A 247 -8.98 -1.64 2.15
N ARG A 248 -9.72 -1.07 1.20
CA ARG A 248 -9.24 -0.98 -0.18
C ARG A 248 -8.05 -0.01 -0.22
N MET A 249 -7.17 -0.17 -1.22
CA MET A 249 -6.15 0.83 -1.51
C MET A 249 -6.84 2.17 -1.84
N PRO A 250 -6.58 3.25 -1.08
CA PRO A 250 -7.25 4.52 -1.29
C PRO A 250 -6.70 5.24 -2.53
N GLU A 251 -7.53 6.10 -3.13
CA GLU A 251 -7.10 7.02 -4.19
C GLU A 251 -5.92 7.90 -3.74
N ALA A 252 -5.83 8.17 -2.43
CA ALA A 252 -4.73 8.88 -1.79
C ALA A 252 -3.34 8.24 -1.95
N CYS A 253 -3.21 7.05 -2.55
CA CYS A 253 -1.93 6.40 -2.84
C CYS A 253 -1.35 6.75 -4.22
N PHE A 254 -2.18 6.76 -5.26
CA PHE A 254 -1.76 6.90 -6.67
C PHE A 254 -2.59 7.93 -7.46
N GLY A 255 -3.52 8.61 -6.81
CA GLY A 255 -4.59 9.34 -7.49
C GLY A 255 -5.63 8.40 -8.13
N GLY A 256 -6.51 8.96 -8.96
CA GLY A 256 -7.60 8.24 -9.64
C GLY A 256 -7.15 7.27 -10.74
N ASP A 257 -5.87 7.22 -11.07
CA ASP A 257 -5.35 6.43 -12.21
C ASP A 257 -5.24 4.93 -11.91
N VAL A 258 -5.08 4.55 -10.64
CA VAL A 258 -4.94 3.14 -10.22
C VAL A 258 -6.12 2.76 -9.33
N PRO A 259 -7.16 2.10 -9.87
CA PRO A 259 -8.31 1.69 -9.07
C PRO A 259 -7.92 0.60 -8.05
N PRO A 260 -8.66 0.48 -6.94
CA PRO A 260 -8.43 -0.58 -5.94
C PRO A 260 -8.86 -1.97 -6.43
N ILE A 261 -9.43 -2.06 -7.63
CA ILE A 261 -9.88 -3.31 -8.24
C ILE A 261 -9.32 -3.37 -9.65
N ALA A 262 -8.75 -4.51 -10.01
CA ALA A 262 -8.38 -4.84 -11.38
C ALA A 262 -9.04 -6.16 -11.78
N ALA A 263 -9.32 -6.34 -13.07
CA ALA A 263 -9.71 -7.63 -13.59
C ALA A 263 -9.06 -7.86 -14.95
N ASN A 264 -8.69 -9.11 -15.21
CA ASN A 264 -8.00 -9.52 -16.42
C ASN A 264 -8.65 -10.78 -16.98
N ALA A 265 -8.65 -10.89 -18.31
CA ALA A 265 -9.22 -12.01 -19.04
C ALA A 265 -8.30 -12.42 -20.21
N PRO A 266 -7.05 -12.85 -19.93
CA PRO A 266 -6.10 -13.22 -20.96
C PRO A 266 -6.61 -14.41 -21.79
N VAL A 267 -6.30 -14.37 -23.07
CA VAL A 267 -6.57 -15.44 -24.05
C VAL A 267 -5.27 -15.92 -24.69
N ALA A 268 -5.30 -17.04 -25.41
CA ALA A 268 -4.06 -17.61 -25.98
C ALA A 268 -3.33 -16.68 -26.98
N SER A 269 -4.04 -15.74 -27.62
CA SER A 269 -3.44 -14.73 -28.50
C SER A 269 -2.60 -13.68 -27.77
N ASP A 270 -2.68 -13.64 -26.43
CA ASP A 270 -1.94 -12.68 -25.60
C ASP A 270 -0.54 -13.22 -25.23
N ALA A 271 -0.06 -14.25 -25.93
CA ALA A 271 1.27 -14.80 -25.70
C ALA A 271 2.34 -13.71 -25.92
N GLY A 272 3.21 -13.52 -24.92
CA GLY A 272 4.30 -12.54 -24.97
C GLY A 272 3.92 -11.11 -24.61
N THR A 273 2.68 -10.84 -24.20
CA THR A 273 2.24 -9.47 -23.86
C THR A 273 2.49 -9.07 -22.41
N PHE A 274 2.63 -10.03 -21.50
CA PHE A 274 2.73 -9.77 -20.06
C PHE A 274 4.20 -9.75 -19.61
N GLY A 275 4.61 -8.62 -19.03
CA GLY A 275 5.90 -8.47 -18.36
C GLY A 275 5.79 -8.63 -16.85
N TYR A 276 6.94 -8.85 -16.20
CA TYR A 276 7.03 -8.76 -14.74
C TYR A 276 6.78 -7.34 -14.26
N HIS A 277 6.04 -7.22 -13.18
CA HIS A 277 5.74 -5.98 -12.49
C HIS A 277 5.50 -6.25 -11.00
N VAL A 278 5.33 -5.17 -10.24
CA VAL A 278 4.77 -5.16 -8.89
C VAL A 278 3.48 -4.35 -8.95
N ASP A 279 2.51 -4.65 -8.08
CA ASP A 279 1.23 -3.93 -8.05
C ASP A 279 1.38 -2.55 -7.42
N ALA A 280 2.18 -2.48 -6.34
CA ALA A 280 2.54 -1.28 -5.61
C ALA A 280 3.67 -1.57 -4.62
N ASP A 281 4.46 -0.56 -4.28
CA ASP A 281 5.47 -0.63 -3.22
C ASP A 281 5.37 0.65 -2.38
N PRO A 282 4.99 0.58 -1.08
CA PRO A 282 4.89 1.75 -0.20
C PRO A 282 6.19 2.54 -0.06
N PHE A 283 7.34 1.95 -0.40
CA PHE A 283 8.62 2.64 -0.42
C PHE A 283 8.84 3.46 -1.69
N LEU A 284 8.20 3.08 -2.80
CA LEU A 284 8.37 3.69 -4.13
C LEU A 284 7.13 4.50 -4.58
N LEU A 285 6.20 4.76 -3.68
CA LEU A 285 5.03 5.59 -3.98
C LEU A 285 5.44 7.01 -4.40
N PRO A 286 4.63 7.68 -5.24
CA PRO A 286 4.77 9.12 -5.41
C PRO A 286 4.37 9.86 -4.11
N PRO A 287 4.85 11.10 -3.92
CA PRO A 287 4.34 11.97 -2.87
C PRO A 287 2.81 12.09 -2.95
N SER A 288 2.15 11.82 -1.83
CA SER A 288 0.69 11.68 -1.74
C SER A 288 0.22 11.81 -0.29
N PRO A 289 -1.09 12.01 -0.04
CA PRO A 289 -1.60 12.04 1.34
C PRO A 289 -1.29 10.74 2.11
N PHE A 290 -1.21 9.60 1.42
CA PHE A 290 -0.78 8.36 2.06
C PHE A 290 0.66 8.44 2.58
N THR A 291 1.60 8.90 1.75
CA THR A 291 3.02 9.03 2.14
C THR A 291 3.24 10.15 3.15
N ASP A 292 2.42 11.19 3.15
CA ASP A 292 2.43 12.24 4.18
C ASP A 292 2.10 11.67 5.56
N PHE A 293 1.11 10.77 5.62
CA PHE A 293 0.66 10.19 6.88
C PHE A 293 1.53 9.03 7.37
N PHE A 294 1.78 8.05 6.49
CA PHE A 294 2.49 6.82 6.85
C PHE A 294 4.00 6.88 6.57
N GLY A 295 4.48 7.87 5.81
CA GLY A 295 5.86 7.90 5.31
C GLY A 295 6.11 6.85 4.22
N TYR A 296 7.35 6.81 3.74
CA TYR A 296 7.86 5.70 2.94
C TYR A 296 8.33 4.58 3.86
N TYR A 297 7.92 3.35 3.57
CA TYR A 297 8.30 2.18 4.38
C TYR A 297 8.28 0.92 3.53
N VAL A 298 8.97 -0.11 4.00
CA VAL A 298 8.87 -1.45 3.41
C VAL A 298 7.54 -2.07 3.78
N ASN A 299 6.89 -2.74 2.83
CA ASN A 299 5.53 -3.24 2.98
C ASN A 299 5.26 -4.01 4.30
N ARG A 300 6.20 -4.85 4.74
CA ARG A 300 6.09 -5.67 5.97
C ARG A 300 6.62 -4.98 7.23
N ALA A 301 6.84 -3.67 7.21
CA ALA A 301 7.29 -2.94 8.38
C ALA A 301 6.28 -3.08 9.54
N ALA A 302 6.78 -3.42 10.73
CA ALA A 302 5.96 -3.51 11.92
C ALA A 302 5.20 -2.20 12.18
N ALA A 303 3.96 -2.33 12.65
CA ALA A 303 3.04 -1.22 12.90
C ALA A 303 2.68 -0.36 11.66
N LYS A 304 3.03 -0.79 10.45
CA LYS A 304 2.60 -0.15 9.19
C LYS A 304 1.51 -0.98 8.51
N PRO A 305 0.65 -0.35 7.68
CA PRO A 305 -0.29 -1.09 6.84
C PRO A 305 0.45 -2.02 5.88
N ARG A 306 0.04 -3.29 5.82
CA ARG A 306 0.55 -4.23 4.83
C ARG A 306 -0.30 -4.18 3.56
N TRP A 307 0.35 -3.94 2.43
CA TRP A 307 -0.20 -3.90 1.09
C TRP A 307 -0.31 -5.30 0.50
N VAL A 308 -1.54 -5.73 0.26
CA VAL A 308 -1.87 -7.08 -0.17
C VAL A 308 -2.76 -7.03 -1.40
N SER A 309 -2.46 -7.84 -2.41
CA SER A 309 -3.38 -8.11 -3.51
C SER A 309 -4.08 -9.45 -3.26
N ALA A 310 -5.40 -9.46 -3.38
CA ALA A 310 -6.21 -10.68 -3.35
C ALA A 310 -6.70 -11.00 -4.77
N LEU A 311 -6.00 -11.92 -5.44
CA LEU A 311 -6.33 -12.39 -6.78
C LEU A 311 -7.25 -13.61 -6.70
N VAL A 312 -8.39 -13.57 -7.36
CA VAL A 312 -9.37 -14.67 -7.45
C VAL A 312 -9.45 -15.18 -8.89
N TYR A 313 -9.31 -16.48 -9.08
CA TYR A 313 -9.55 -17.12 -10.37
C TYR A 313 -11.03 -17.47 -10.54
N LEU A 314 -11.67 -16.98 -11.61
CA LEU A 314 -13.12 -17.01 -11.76
C LEU A 314 -13.64 -17.93 -12.85
N SER A 315 -12.78 -18.37 -13.80
CA SER A 315 -13.21 -19.28 -14.87
C SER A 315 -13.77 -20.59 -14.30
N PRO A 316 -14.94 -21.07 -14.80
CA PRO A 316 -15.66 -22.18 -14.18
C PRO A 316 -15.01 -23.55 -14.37
N ASP A 317 -14.45 -23.78 -15.55
CA ASP A 317 -13.69 -24.98 -15.88
C ASP A 317 -12.36 -24.52 -16.49
N TRP A 318 -11.27 -24.83 -15.79
CA TRP A 318 -9.92 -24.49 -16.24
C TRP A 318 -8.96 -25.67 -16.06
N PRO A 319 -8.96 -26.62 -17.01
CA PRO A 319 -8.06 -27.76 -16.96
C PRO A 319 -6.59 -27.35 -16.93
N LEU A 320 -5.78 -28.05 -16.14
CA LEU A 320 -4.35 -27.73 -15.95
C LEU A 320 -3.56 -27.58 -17.28
N HIS A 321 -3.93 -28.35 -18.30
CA HIS A 321 -3.25 -28.31 -19.60
C HIS A 321 -3.50 -27.01 -20.39
N PHE A 322 -4.50 -26.19 -20.02
CA PHE A 322 -4.68 -24.83 -20.55
C PHE A 322 -3.59 -23.86 -20.06
N GLY A 323 -2.94 -24.16 -18.93
CA GLY A 323 -1.89 -23.31 -18.35
C GLY A 323 -2.46 -22.01 -17.79
N ALA A 324 -1.87 -20.88 -18.18
CA ALA A 324 -2.16 -19.53 -17.68
C ALA A 324 -1.90 -19.28 -16.17
N PRO A 325 -0.79 -19.78 -15.58
CA PRO A 325 -0.46 -19.47 -14.19
C PRO A 325 -0.26 -17.97 -13.98
N THR A 326 -0.44 -17.54 -12.73
CA THR A 326 0.25 -16.34 -12.24
C THR A 326 1.64 -16.77 -11.82
N ARG A 327 2.67 -16.13 -12.39
CA ARG A 327 4.07 -16.47 -12.19
C ARG A 327 4.72 -15.43 -11.31
N PHE A 328 5.37 -15.88 -10.24
CA PHE A 328 6.14 -15.05 -9.32
C PHE A 328 7.62 -15.25 -9.59
N LEU A 329 8.40 -14.17 -9.55
CA LEU A 329 9.83 -14.17 -9.75
C LEU A 329 10.52 -13.87 -8.42
N ASP A 330 11.51 -14.69 -8.08
CA ASP A 330 12.49 -14.39 -7.05
C ASP A 330 13.67 -13.64 -7.68
N PRO A 331 13.79 -12.30 -7.49
CA PRO A 331 14.73 -11.48 -8.24
C PRO A 331 16.21 -11.85 -8.08
N PRO A 332 16.72 -12.24 -6.90
CA PRO A 332 18.12 -12.63 -6.71
C PRO A 332 18.47 -13.91 -7.47
N SER A 333 17.65 -14.94 -7.35
CA SER A 333 17.95 -16.25 -7.92
C SER A 333 17.45 -16.45 -9.35
N LYS A 334 16.58 -15.56 -9.83
CA LYS A 334 15.84 -15.67 -11.09
C LYS A 334 14.93 -16.90 -11.17
N ARG A 335 14.68 -17.58 -10.04
CA ARG A 335 13.76 -18.72 -9.99
C ARG A 335 12.32 -18.22 -9.99
N THR A 336 11.44 -19.03 -10.55
CA THR A 336 10.02 -18.67 -10.66
C THR A 336 9.15 -19.69 -9.95
N VAL A 337 8.04 -19.21 -9.39
CA VAL A 337 6.98 -20.04 -8.81
C VAL A 337 5.68 -19.77 -9.56
N ASP A 338 5.05 -20.82 -10.08
CA ASP A 338 3.80 -20.72 -10.82
C ASP A 338 2.63 -21.15 -9.93
N VAL A 339 1.62 -20.30 -9.82
CA VAL A 339 0.33 -20.67 -9.22
C VAL A 339 -0.66 -20.93 -10.34
N ALA A 340 -1.09 -22.19 -10.46
CA ALA A 340 -2.06 -22.59 -11.48
C ALA A 340 -3.45 -22.06 -11.15
N PRO A 341 -4.17 -21.49 -12.14
CA PRO A 341 -5.57 -21.10 -11.97
C PRO A 341 -6.43 -22.32 -11.64
N THR A 342 -7.31 -22.16 -10.66
CA THR A 342 -8.30 -23.14 -10.26
C THR A 342 -9.56 -22.37 -9.88
N PRO A 343 -10.77 -22.80 -10.26
CA PRO A 343 -11.97 -22.01 -10.00
C PRO A 343 -12.15 -21.71 -8.51
N GLY A 344 -12.35 -20.44 -8.15
CA GLY A 344 -12.52 -20.00 -6.76
C GLY A 344 -11.22 -19.95 -5.93
N ARG A 345 -10.07 -20.33 -6.50
CA ARG A 345 -8.78 -20.19 -5.80
C ARG A 345 -8.43 -18.72 -5.63
N VAL A 346 -8.00 -18.39 -4.42
CA VAL A 346 -7.51 -17.07 -4.05
C VAL A 346 -6.00 -17.12 -3.87
N VAL A 347 -5.30 -16.10 -4.36
CA VAL A 347 -3.89 -15.85 -4.11
C VAL A 347 -3.79 -14.53 -3.37
N LEU A 348 -3.33 -14.58 -2.12
CA LEU A 348 -2.95 -13.42 -1.34
C LEU A 348 -1.46 -13.21 -1.56
N LEU A 349 -1.08 -12.06 -2.12
CA LEU A 349 0.30 -11.73 -2.40
C LEU A 349 0.62 -10.35 -1.84
N ASP A 350 1.84 -10.16 -1.35
CA ASP A 350 2.33 -8.81 -1.10
C ASP A 350 2.38 -8.03 -2.43
N GLN A 351 1.89 -6.78 -2.44
CA GLN A 351 1.82 -6.00 -3.68
C GLN A 351 3.20 -5.67 -4.27
N ASP A 352 4.26 -5.75 -3.46
CA ASP A 352 5.65 -5.51 -3.86
C ASP A 352 6.36 -6.78 -4.41
N VAL A 353 5.66 -7.91 -4.52
CA VAL A 353 6.23 -9.13 -5.12
C VAL A 353 6.26 -9.05 -6.64
N SER A 354 7.40 -9.38 -7.24
CA SER A 354 7.53 -9.39 -8.70
C SER A 354 6.74 -10.56 -9.31
N HIS A 355 5.78 -10.25 -10.17
CA HIS A 355 4.95 -11.27 -10.80
C HIS A 355 4.47 -10.88 -12.20
N CYS A 356 3.95 -11.86 -12.94
CA CYS A 356 3.32 -11.65 -14.23
C CYS A 356 2.22 -12.67 -14.49
N VAL A 357 1.32 -12.33 -15.42
CA VAL A 357 0.34 -13.28 -15.97
C VAL A 357 0.99 -14.05 -17.10
N VAL A 358 0.87 -15.38 -17.10
CA VAL A 358 1.21 -16.18 -18.27
C VAL A 358 -0.05 -16.35 -19.12
N ALA A 359 0.06 -16.12 -20.43
CA ALA A 359 -1.07 -16.31 -21.34
C ALA A 359 -1.50 -17.80 -21.38
N PRO A 360 -2.80 -18.08 -21.61
CA PRO A 360 -3.26 -19.43 -21.91
C PRO A 360 -2.49 -20.06 -23.06
N ARG A 361 -2.32 -21.38 -23.00
CA ARG A 361 -1.74 -22.15 -24.10
C ARG A 361 -2.73 -22.20 -25.28
N LYS A 362 -2.21 -22.42 -26.49
CA LYS A 362 -3.02 -22.54 -27.72
C LYS A 362 -4.21 -23.51 -27.62
N VAL A 363 -4.06 -24.58 -26.82
CA VAL A 363 -5.12 -25.57 -26.56
C VAL A 363 -6.35 -25.00 -25.87
N ALA A 364 -6.26 -23.84 -25.20
CA ALA A 364 -7.40 -23.14 -24.62
C ALA A 364 -8.22 -22.36 -25.68
N GLY A 365 -7.71 -22.23 -26.92
CA GLY A 365 -8.36 -21.50 -28.00
C GLY A 365 -8.63 -20.04 -27.63
N HIS A 366 -9.88 -19.60 -27.82
CA HIS A 366 -10.34 -18.25 -27.47
C HIS A 366 -10.90 -18.12 -26.05
N ARG A 367 -10.76 -19.15 -25.20
CA ARG A 367 -11.31 -19.11 -23.85
C ARG A 367 -10.52 -18.13 -22.97
N PRO A 368 -11.18 -17.13 -22.38
CA PRO A 368 -10.55 -16.21 -21.43
C PRO A 368 -10.35 -16.83 -20.04
N ARG A 369 -9.20 -16.55 -19.41
CA ARG A 369 -8.96 -16.89 -17.99
C ARG A 369 -9.37 -15.74 -17.08
N PHE A 370 -10.62 -15.69 -16.63
CA PHE A 370 -11.08 -14.59 -15.80
C PHE A 370 -10.39 -14.58 -14.43
N SER A 371 -9.92 -13.39 -14.03
CA SER A 371 -9.44 -13.13 -12.69
C SER A 371 -9.85 -11.74 -12.21
N LEU A 372 -10.13 -11.63 -10.92
CA LEU A 372 -10.42 -10.39 -10.20
C LEU A 372 -9.32 -10.17 -9.16
N VAL A 373 -8.84 -8.94 -9.01
CA VAL A 373 -7.85 -8.55 -8.01
C VAL A 373 -8.43 -7.43 -7.16
N LEU A 374 -8.42 -7.59 -5.84
CA LEU A 374 -8.65 -6.52 -4.88
C LEU A 374 -7.30 -6.08 -4.33
N LYS A 375 -6.97 -4.79 -4.50
CA LYS A 375 -5.81 -4.15 -3.87
C LYS A 375 -6.22 -3.66 -2.49
N LEU A 376 -5.66 -4.26 -1.46
CA LEU A 376 -6.03 -4.07 -0.06
C LEU A 376 -4.86 -3.51 0.75
N LEU A 377 -5.21 -2.78 1.80
CA LEU A 377 -4.32 -2.48 2.92
C LEU A 377 -4.86 -3.17 4.16
N VAL A 378 -4.00 -3.91 4.85
CA VAL A 378 -4.33 -4.55 6.12
C VAL A 378 -3.59 -3.79 7.21
N HIS A 379 -4.33 -2.98 7.96
CA HIS A 379 -3.80 -2.15 9.03
C HIS A 379 -3.74 -2.95 10.34
N PRO A 380 -2.69 -2.76 11.16
CA PRO A 380 -2.67 -3.29 12.52
C PRO A 380 -3.77 -2.64 13.38
N ALA A 381 -4.17 -3.30 14.47
CA ALA A 381 -5.29 -2.90 15.33
C ALA A 381 -5.28 -1.43 15.79
N HIS A 382 -4.11 -0.82 15.89
CA HIS A 382 -3.96 0.61 16.12
C HIS A 382 -3.27 1.27 14.91
N PRO A 383 -4.02 1.92 14.00
CA PRO A 383 -3.41 2.78 12.98
C PRO A 383 -2.69 4.00 13.59
N LEU A 384 -2.90 4.28 14.90
CA LEU A 384 -2.43 5.47 15.62
C LEU A 384 -1.51 5.20 16.83
N GLY A 385 -1.10 3.96 17.08
CA GLY A 385 -0.08 3.63 18.09
C GLY A 385 -0.60 3.11 19.44
N ALA A 386 -0.47 1.79 19.61
CA ALA A 386 -0.19 1.03 20.84
C ALA A 386 -0.07 -0.43 20.35
N SER A 387 0.95 -1.24 20.62
CA SER A 387 1.83 -1.37 21.78
C SER A 387 3.02 -2.28 21.43
N ASP A 388 3.97 -2.40 22.37
CA ASP A 388 5.11 -3.33 22.39
C ASP A 388 4.77 -4.75 21.86
N GLY A 389 5.30 -5.09 20.68
CA GLY A 389 5.21 -6.43 20.10
C GLY A 389 5.52 -6.43 18.61
N ASP A 390 5.91 -7.60 18.08
CA ASP A 390 6.08 -7.85 16.64
C ASP A 390 4.68 -7.82 15.96
N ALA A 391 4.13 -6.62 15.80
CA ALA A 391 2.83 -6.33 15.22
C ALA A 391 2.86 -6.40 13.68
N THR A 392 3.61 -7.37 13.15
CA THR A 392 3.71 -7.63 11.72
C THR A 392 2.44 -8.34 11.26
N VAL A 393 1.75 -7.72 10.30
CA VAL A 393 0.53 -8.27 9.72
C VAL A 393 0.85 -9.55 8.93
N ARG A 394 0.05 -10.61 9.12
CA ARG A 394 0.20 -11.93 8.50
C ARG A 394 -0.87 -12.19 7.44
N LEU A 395 -0.49 -12.90 6.36
CA LEU A 395 -1.42 -13.32 5.30
C LEU A 395 -2.08 -14.69 5.56
N ALA A 396 -1.52 -15.47 6.48
CA ALA A 396 -2.03 -16.79 6.85
C ALA A 396 -2.03 -16.95 8.37
N PRO A 397 -2.91 -17.82 8.92
CA PRO A 397 -2.88 -18.17 10.34
C PRO A 397 -1.51 -18.75 10.73
N PRO A 398 -1.08 -18.59 11.98
CA PRO A 398 0.08 -19.33 12.47
C PRO A 398 -0.17 -20.83 12.30
N PHE A 399 0.69 -21.51 11.56
CA PHE A 399 0.67 -22.96 11.46
C PHE A 399 1.07 -23.54 12.82
N GLU A 400 0.32 -24.51 13.34
CA GLU A 400 0.86 -25.38 14.39
C GLU A 400 2.02 -26.19 13.80
N GLU A 401 3.09 -26.41 14.56
CA GLU A 401 4.27 -27.18 14.13
C GLU A 401 3.91 -28.57 13.54
N ALA A 402 2.76 -29.14 13.89
CA ALA A 402 2.28 -30.41 13.35
C ALA A 402 1.90 -30.37 11.84
N ASP A 403 1.59 -29.20 11.28
CA ASP A 403 1.21 -29.02 9.86
C ASP A 403 2.40 -28.70 8.94
N LEU A 404 3.63 -28.77 9.47
CA LEU A 404 4.91 -28.48 8.79
C LEU A 404 5.21 -29.32 7.53
N LYS A 405 4.38 -30.31 7.17
CA LYS A 405 4.55 -31.11 5.93
C LYS A 405 4.43 -30.28 4.64
N TYR A 406 3.84 -29.08 4.70
CA TYR A 406 3.60 -28.23 3.53
C TYR A 406 4.57 -27.05 3.37
N ARG A 407 5.54 -26.87 4.28
CA ARG A 407 6.73 -26.05 3.99
C ARG A 407 7.61 -26.80 3.00
N ARG A 408 7.29 -26.72 1.70
CA ARG A 408 8.39 -26.70 0.71
C ARG A 408 9.13 -25.41 0.97
N HIS A 409 10.13 -25.45 1.86
CA HIS A 409 11.16 -24.42 1.93
C HIS A 409 11.88 -24.39 0.59
N MET A 410 11.30 -23.71 -0.40
CA MET A 410 12.09 -22.95 -1.33
C MET A 410 12.37 -21.60 -0.66
N ARG A 411 13.14 -21.61 0.43
CA ARG A 411 13.97 -20.44 0.69
C ARG A 411 14.95 -20.43 -0.47
N VAL A 412 14.73 -19.53 -1.41
CA VAL A 412 15.65 -19.32 -2.50
C VAL A 412 16.72 -18.29 -2.11
N GLY A 413 16.92 -18.09 -0.80
CA GLY A 413 18.00 -17.26 -0.29
C GLY A 413 19.37 -17.86 -0.58
N SER A 414 20.25 -17.04 -1.13
CA SER A 414 21.67 -17.36 -1.29
C SER A 414 22.27 -17.63 0.10
N ALA A 415 22.70 -18.87 0.35
CA ALA A 415 23.64 -19.12 1.43
C ALA A 415 24.91 -18.32 1.13
N ALA A 416 25.32 -17.48 2.10
CA ALA A 416 26.53 -16.70 2.09
C ALA A 416 27.68 -17.38 1.33
N ARG A 417 28.14 -16.76 0.24
CA ARG A 417 29.46 -17.06 -0.34
C ARG A 417 30.19 -15.74 -0.53
N GLY A 418 31.39 -15.68 0.05
CA GLY A 418 32.33 -14.58 -0.08
C GLY A 418 32.79 -14.34 -1.53
N PRO A 419 33.68 -13.37 -1.75
CA PRO A 419 33.92 -12.79 -3.06
C PRO A 419 34.64 -13.79 -3.97
N SER A 420 34.04 -14.13 -5.10
CA SER A 420 34.76 -14.80 -6.19
C SER A 420 34.10 -14.59 -7.55
N ALA A 421 34.91 -13.97 -8.41
CA ALA A 421 34.98 -14.05 -9.87
C ALA A 421 33.73 -13.76 -10.71
N ALA A 422 33.85 -12.67 -11.47
CA ALA A 422 32.93 -12.21 -12.51
C ALA A 422 32.62 -13.29 -13.55
N SER A 423 31.33 -13.42 -13.90
CA SER A 423 30.91 -13.83 -15.24
C SER A 423 29.97 -12.76 -15.79
N ALA A 424 30.31 -12.24 -16.96
CA ALA A 424 29.55 -11.20 -17.65
C ALA A 424 28.13 -11.70 -17.97
N ALA A 425 27.16 -11.19 -17.22
CA ALA A 425 25.77 -11.08 -17.65
C ALA A 425 25.52 -9.61 -17.99
N GLU A 426 24.80 -9.36 -19.08
CA GLU A 426 24.50 -8.01 -19.54
C GLU A 426 23.87 -7.16 -18.42
N PRO A 427 24.26 -5.88 -18.29
CA PRO A 427 23.77 -5.02 -17.23
C PRO A 427 22.28 -4.76 -17.43
N TRP A 428 21.50 -5.09 -16.39
CA TRP A 428 20.15 -4.58 -16.19
C TRP A 428 20.23 -3.06 -16.03
N GLU A 429 19.73 -2.31 -17.01
CA GLU A 429 19.50 -0.88 -16.85
C GLU A 429 18.27 -0.68 -15.95
N LEU A 430 18.47 0.01 -14.83
CA LEU A 430 17.37 0.64 -14.11
C LEU A 430 16.62 1.55 -15.09
N PRO A 431 15.28 1.65 -15.02
CA PRO A 431 14.60 2.75 -15.70
C PRO A 431 15.24 4.08 -15.27
N PRO A 432 15.43 5.04 -16.20
CA PRO A 432 16.05 6.31 -15.87
C PRO A 432 15.31 6.93 -14.68
N ARG A 433 16.07 7.37 -13.67
CA ARG A 433 15.54 8.23 -12.62
C ARG A 433 14.89 9.43 -13.32
N LEU A 434 13.59 9.60 -13.15
CA LEU A 434 12.94 10.87 -13.43
C LEU A 434 13.58 11.87 -12.46
N ASP A 435 14.41 12.76 -13.01
CA ASP A 435 14.97 13.90 -12.28
C ASP A 435 13.85 14.94 -12.12
N PRO A 436 13.27 15.14 -10.92
CA PRO A 436 12.10 16.00 -10.78
C PRO A 436 12.43 17.50 -10.83
N VAL A 437 13.72 17.86 -10.95
CA VAL A 437 14.19 19.25 -10.75
C VAL A 437 14.88 19.83 -11.99
N GLY A 438 15.26 19.00 -12.98
CA GLY A 438 16.01 19.45 -14.17
C GLY A 438 15.19 20.22 -15.23
N ASP A 439 13.89 19.94 -15.35
CA ASP A 439 13.08 20.44 -16.47
C ASP A 439 12.23 21.70 -16.15
N LEU A 440 12.35 22.25 -14.94
CA LEU A 440 11.57 23.41 -14.49
C LEU A 440 12.33 24.76 -14.56
N LEU A 441 13.57 24.78 -15.06
CA LEU A 441 14.39 26.01 -15.14
C LEU A 441 14.92 26.37 -16.53
N GLN A 442 14.45 25.71 -17.60
CA GLN A 442 14.76 26.12 -18.98
C GLN A 442 13.54 26.78 -19.62
N GLY A 443 13.27 28.04 -19.28
CA GLY A 443 12.15 28.76 -19.88
C GLY A 443 11.97 30.25 -19.56
N LEU A 444 12.95 30.92 -18.93
CA LEU A 444 12.86 32.35 -18.67
C LEU A 444 14.16 33.06 -19.06
N THR A 445 14.22 33.48 -20.32
CA THR A 445 15.03 34.61 -20.75
C THR A 445 14.14 35.56 -21.56
N VAL A 446 13.97 36.77 -21.06
CA VAL A 446 13.48 37.97 -21.74
C VAL A 446 14.32 39.12 -21.17
N PRO A 447 14.81 40.10 -21.96
CA PRO A 447 14.47 40.43 -23.35
C PRO A 447 15.35 39.78 -24.42
#